data_AF-A0A8A4DQ65-F1
#
_entry.id   AF-A0A8A4DQ65-F1
#
_cell.length_a   1.000
_cell.length_b   1.000
_cell.length_c   1.000
_cell.angle_alpha   90.00
_cell.angle_beta   90.00
_cell.angle_gamma   90.00
#
_symmetry.space_group_name_H-M   'P 1'
#
loop_
_entity.id
_entity.type
_entity.pdbx_description
1 polymer ?
#
loop_
_entity_poly.entity_id
_entity_poly.type
_entity_poly.pdbx_seq_one_letter_code
_entity_poly.pdbx_strand_id
1 'polypeptide(L)'
;MIPIEHFEVPHLALWKSCVAEVLAHALGVEHRPPAGIDTDHPLMRATDRYCRAMLENRPLGAPAAGSDDEQAVQTYLSYLHHRRAHAHIAGDAQIERDIERQTQQYKFGNPLWQQMYIQYFKYYWQYPYHKGGEPRYRSWQAADAGNGDLRYGVIEWKLPARARVAIVGDIGTGTDVAAAVLVAALKFAPDAILHLGDVYFSGTRFETDHRLIGLVREVLRGNGRRVPFFTVPGNHEYFTGAVSFLHALDSGELVDTPAQRQQASYFCLRTADDGWQFLGLDTGYHGHYMNVAAAAQQATLERLHIGRVETAGEGASPHWPTNRNPYFRHASLADLPVRDTTSPVDQVTVRTDEAVWHLDKLASFPGRSILLSHHQLYSALDVCGIAQHRDASGTPDPADFNREWINTGLWRQFGPTFGDRVAAWIWGHEHNLGIFADAYRPPDWPTEGDEAVRVFKTLPKGRCAGHSAIPVQAGEAPYAQKYPVALKQADLQLDLTDGWYNRGFQILELAGAGKPARLSYFQVAGADPTPLPLFVEPIS
;
A
#
# COMPACT_ATOMS: atom_id res chain seq x y z
N MET A 1 -17.27 14.29 5.42
CA MET A 1 -16.35 13.14 5.59
C MET A 1 -15.06 13.64 6.26
N ILE A 2 -14.35 12.80 7.03
CA ILE A 2 -13.08 13.12 7.71
C ILE A 2 -11.97 12.28 7.04
N PRO A 3 -10.74 12.81 6.84
CA PRO A 3 -9.69 12.04 6.19
C PRO A 3 -9.34 10.78 6.97
N ILE A 4 -8.96 9.73 6.25
CA ILE A 4 -8.24 8.59 6.83
C ILE A 4 -6.76 8.89 6.62
N GLU A 5 -6.14 9.58 7.58
CA GLU A 5 -4.71 9.87 7.49
C GLU A 5 -3.93 8.55 7.59
N HIS A 6 -3.22 8.16 6.55
CA HIS A 6 -2.28 7.06 6.65
C HIS A 6 -0.86 7.61 6.68
N PHE A 7 0.05 6.81 7.19
CA PHE A 7 1.45 7.17 7.28
C PHE A 7 2.24 6.08 6.61
N GLU A 8 2.99 6.44 5.57
CA GLU A 8 3.87 5.50 4.89
C GLU A 8 5.19 5.31 5.65
N VAL A 9 5.09 5.14 6.96
CA VAL A 9 6.21 4.95 7.88
C VAL A 9 5.81 3.85 8.86
N PRO A 10 6.47 2.67 8.83
CA PRO A 10 5.96 1.49 9.52
C PRO A 10 5.60 1.69 10.99
N HIS A 11 6.42 2.41 11.76
CA HIS A 11 6.17 2.64 13.19
C HIS A 11 5.03 3.64 13.47
N LEU A 12 4.83 4.64 12.62
CA LEU A 12 3.71 5.57 12.75
C LEU A 12 2.40 4.90 12.34
N ALA A 13 2.43 4.14 11.25
CA ALA A 13 1.32 3.30 10.81
C ALA A 13 0.92 2.31 11.91
N LEU A 14 1.91 1.62 12.49
CA LEU A 14 1.67 0.66 13.56
C LEU A 14 1.07 1.31 14.81
N TRP A 15 1.55 2.51 15.19
CA TRP A 15 0.97 3.27 16.29
C TRP A 15 -0.51 3.62 16.03
N LYS A 16 -0.86 4.03 14.80
CA LYS A 16 -2.26 4.22 14.42
C LYS A 16 -3.08 2.94 14.54
N SER A 17 -2.56 1.80 14.09
CA SER A 17 -3.25 0.51 14.20
C SER A 17 -3.54 0.16 15.66
N CYS A 18 -2.59 0.43 16.56
CA CYS A 18 -2.77 0.22 18.01
C CYS A 18 -3.90 1.08 18.57
N VAL A 19 -3.91 2.36 18.21
CA VAL A 19 -4.94 3.32 18.64
C VAL A 19 -6.30 2.88 18.11
N ALA A 20 -6.37 2.47 16.83
CA ALA A 20 -7.62 2.03 16.21
C ALA A 20 -8.19 0.75 16.84
N GLU A 21 -7.37 -0.28 17.10
CA GLU A 21 -7.82 -1.53 17.75
C GLU A 21 -8.28 -1.26 19.20
N VAL A 22 -7.50 -0.53 19.99
CA VAL A 22 -7.87 -0.21 21.38
C VAL A 22 -9.16 0.58 21.45
N LEU A 23 -9.35 1.54 20.54
CA LEU A 23 -10.61 2.29 20.43
C LEU A 23 -11.78 1.39 20.05
N ALA A 24 -11.60 0.48 19.09
CA ALA A 24 -12.65 -0.44 18.69
C ALA A 24 -13.14 -1.29 19.87
N HIS A 25 -12.22 -1.82 20.68
CA HIS A 25 -12.54 -2.55 21.91
C HIS A 25 -13.23 -1.68 22.97
N ALA A 26 -12.72 -0.46 23.20
CA ALA A 26 -13.29 0.45 24.19
C ALA A 26 -14.73 0.86 23.83
N LEU A 27 -15.04 0.96 22.54
CA LEU A 27 -16.36 1.32 22.03
C LEU A 27 -17.29 0.11 21.83
N GLY A 28 -16.79 -1.13 21.98
CA GLY A 28 -17.58 -2.35 21.78
C GLY A 28 -17.99 -2.57 20.31
N VAL A 29 -17.20 -2.07 19.36
CA VAL A 29 -17.50 -2.14 17.92
C VAL A 29 -16.63 -3.15 17.17
N GLU A 30 -15.69 -3.82 17.84
CA GLU A 30 -14.84 -4.86 17.26
C GLU A 30 -15.64 -6.03 16.67
N HIS A 31 -16.82 -6.33 17.24
CA HIS A 31 -17.65 -7.44 16.80
C HIS A 31 -18.54 -7.10 15.60
N ARG A 32 -18.53 -5.84 15.12
CA ARG A 32 -19.28 -5.43 13.94
C ARG A 32 -18.36 -5.58 12.73
N PRO A 33 -18.50 -6.57 11.85
CA PRO A 33 -17.86 -6.46 10.55
C PRO A 33 -18.47 -5.26 9.82
N PRO A 34 -17.65 -4.36 9.22
CA PRO A 34 -16.20 -4.43 9.05
C PRO A 34 -15.28 -3.69 10.07
N ALA A 35 -15.79 -3.26 11.23
CA ALA A 35 -15.08 -2.52 12.29
C ALA A 35 -14.24 -1.36 11.72
N GLY A 36 -14.96 -0.45 11.05
CA GLY A 36 -14.37 0.68 10.34
C GLY A 36 -13.55 1.61 11.22
N ILE A 37 -12.71 2.40 10.57
CA ILE A 37 -11.83 3.37 11.23
C ILE A 37 -12.67 4.53 11.79
N ASP A 38 -12.66 4.70 13.11
CA ASP A 38 -13.26 5.88 13.77
C ASP A 38 -12.29 7.08 13.70
N THR A 39 -12.36 7.82 12.60
CA THR A 39 -11.52 9.01 12.36
C THR A 39 -11.97 10.24 13.14
N ASP A 40 -13.20 10.25 13.68
CA ASP A 40 -13.75 11.38 14.42
C ASP A 40 -13.41 11.32 15.92
N HIS A 41 -12.93 10.19 16.42
CA HIS A 41 -12.58 10.07 17.83
C HIS A 41 -11.44 11.02 18.24
N PRO A 42 -11.54 11.76 19.37
CA PRO A 42 -10.50 12.69 19.82
C PRO A 42 -9.10 12.07 19.93
N LEU A 43 -9.00 10.81 20.38
CA LEU A 43 -7.70 10.11 20.47
C LEU A 43 -7.12 9.80 19.09
N MET A 44 -7.94 9.48 18.09
CA MET A 44 -7.46 9.25 16.72
C MET A 44 -6.92 10.56 16.12
N ARG A 45 -7.69 11.66 16.24
CA ARG A 45 -7.21 12.99 15.81
C ARG A 45 -5.94 13.44 16.53
N ALA A 46 -5.81 13.10 17.81
CA ALA A 46 -4.63 13.42 18.59
C ALA A 46 -3.39 12.67 18.09
N THR A 47 -3.56 11.39 17.78
CA THR A 47 -2.55 10.54 17.13
C THR A 47 -2.16 11.07 15.77
N ASP A 48 -3.12 11.49 14.94
CA ASP A 48 -2.86 12.07 13.61
C ASP A 48 -1.99 13.33 13.68
N ARG A 49 -2.28 14.23 14.62
CA ARG A 49 -1.44 15.41 14.87
C ARG A 49 -0.03 15.03 15.33
N TYR A 50 0.09 14.04 16.20
CA TYR A 50 1.39 13.55 16.66
C TYR A 50 2.20 12.93 15.51
N CYS A 51 1.61 11.98 14.78
CA CYS A 51 2.27 11.30 13.67
C CYS A 51 2.65 12.28 12.56
N ARG A 52 1.79 13.28 12.25
CA ARG A 52 2.14 14.37 11.33
C ARG A 52 3.31 15.20 11.85
N ALA A 53 3.31 15.58 13.12
CA ALA A 53 4.43 16.32 13.70
C ALA A 53 5.73 15.50 13.64
N MET A 54 5.68 14.18 13.87
CA MET A 54 6.82 13.28 13.69
C MET A 54 7.32 13.23 12.24
N LEU A 55 6.41 13.05 11.28
CA LEU A 55 6.72 12.96 9.85
C LEU A 55 7.33 14.26 9.32
N GLU A 56 6.72 15.40 9.68
CA GLU A 56 7.17 16.74 9.31
C GLU A 56 8.30 17.25 10.20
N ASN A 57 8.81 16.41 11.09
CA ASN A 57 9.99 16.71 11.87
C ASN A 57 9.81 17.90 12.85
N ARG A 58 8.57 18.12 13.29
CA ARG A 58 8.19 19.21 14.18
C ARG A 58 8.19 18.75 15.64
N PRO A 59 8.87 19.50 16.54
CA PRO A 59 8.83 19.19 17.96
C PRO A 59 7.41 19.40 18.53
N LEU A 60 7.03 18.56 19.48
CA LEU A 60 5.83 18.77 20.29
C LEU A 60 6.20 19.43 21.61
N GLY A 61 5.67 20.63 21.85
CA GLY A 61 5.78 21.30 23.14
C GLY A 61 4.96 20.58 24.21
N ALA A 62 5.50 20.47 25.42
CA ALA A 62 4.76 19.94 26.56
C ALA A 62 3.68 20.95 26.98
N PRO A 63 2.38 20.60 26.91
CA PRO A 63 1.33 21.47 27.44
C PRO A 63 1.41 21.53 28.97
N ALA A 64 0.86 22.59 29.57
CA ALA A 64 0.76 22.65 31.03
C ALA A 64 -0.08 21.47 31.56
N ALA A 65 0.32 20.88 32.69
CA ALA A 65 -0.37 19.73 33.30
C ALA A 65 -1.87 19.99 33.57
N GLY A 66 -2.22 21.23 33.91
CA GLY A 66 -3.61 21.70 34.12
C GLY A 66 -4.21 22.40 32.90
N SER A 67 -3.67 22.21 31.69
CA SER A 67 -4.21 22.81 30.47
C SER A 67 -5.61 22.27 30.15
N ASP A 68 -6.53 23.18 29.82
CA ASP A 68 -7.86 22.84 29.29
C ASP A 68 -7.85 22.59 27.78
N ASP A 69 -6.70 22.79 27.10
CA ASP A 69 -6.51 22.38 25.70
C ASP A 69 -6.36 20.85 25.62
N GLU A 70 -7.50 20.16 25.60
CA GLU A 70 -7.57 18.71 25.50
C GLU A 70 -6.87 18.21 24.22
N GLN A 71 -6.97 18.93 23.12
CA GLN A 71 -6.36 18.53 21.85
C GLN A 71 -4.83 18.50 21.97
N ALA A 72 -4.21 19.51 22.57
CA ALA A 72 -2.77 19.54 22.82
C ALA A 72 -2.35 18.48 23.84
N VAL A 73 -3.11 18.30 24.92
CA VAL A 73 -2.82 17.28 25.95
C VAL A 73 -2.87 15.87 25.37
N GLN A 74 -3.92 15.52 24.61
CA GLN A 74 -4.04 14.20 24.00
C GLN A 74 -2.95 13.94 22.96
N THR A 75 -2.57 14.95 22.17
CA THR A 75 -1.46 14.82 21.20
C THR A 75 -0.14 14.56 21.90
N TYR A 76 0.10 15.25 23.03
CA TYR A 76 1.30 15.02 23.83
C TYR A 76 1.29 13.65 24.54
N LEU A 77 0.14 13.18 25.01
CA LEU A 77 0.00 11.83 25.59
C LEU A 77 0.24 10.74 24.54
N SER A 78 -0.26 10.89 23.31
CA SER A 78 0.06 9.99 22.20
C SER A 78 1.58 9.87 22.00
N TYR A 79 2.28 11.01 21.97
CA TYR A 79 3.74 11.04 21.89
C TYR A 79 4.41 10.31 23.06
N LEU A 80 4.02 10.63 24.30
CA LEU A 80 4.62 10.04 25.49
C LEU A 80 4.47 8.51 25.51
N HIS A 81 3.30 7.99 25.16
CA HIS A 81 3.06 6.54 25.17
C HIS A 81 3.77 5.81 24.02
N HIS A 82 3.89 6.41 22.83
CA HIS A 82 4.69 5.84 21.76
C HIS A 82 6.20 5.86 22.10
N ARG A 83 6.69 6.96 22.67
CA ARG A 83 8.05 7.08 23.20
C ARG A 83 8.32 6.04 24.28
N ARG A 84 7.37 5.82 25.19
CA ARG A 84 7.47 4.78 26.22
C ARG A 84 7.61 3.40 25.60
N ALA A 85 6.86 3.11 24.53
CA ALA A 85 6.97 1.84 23.82
C ALA A 85 8.38 1.62 23.27
N HIS A 86 9.00 2.64 22.66
CA HIS A 86 10.38 2.53 22.15
C HIS A 86 11.42 2.49 23.26
N ALA A 87 11.24 3.23 24.36
CA ALA A 87 12.10 3.12 25.54
C ALA A 87 12.08 1.71 26.12
N HIS A 88 10.91 1.07 26.16
CA HIS A 88 10.76 -0.30 26.60
C HIS A 88 11.45 -1.29 25.64
N ILE A 89 11.29 -1.11 24.32
CA ILE A 89 12.00 -1.90 23.29
C ILE A 89 13.52 -1.77 23.44
N ALA A 90 14.01 -0.57 23.75
CA ALA A 90 15.42 -0.26 23.96
C ALA A 90 15.98 -0.73 25.32
N GLY A 91 15.12 -1.16 26.25
CA GLY A 91 15.50 -1.49 27.62
C GLY A 91 15.88 -0.28 28.49
N ASP A 92 15.48 0.95 28.11
CA ASP A 92 15.77 2.17 28.86
C ASP A 92 14.74 2.39 29.99
N ALA A 93 14.99 1.73 31.12
CA ALA A 93 14.14 1.81 32.30
C ALA A 93 14.13 3.21 32.95
N GLN A 94 15.12 4.07 32.68
CA GLN A 94 15.14 5.42 33.21
C GLN A 94 14.13 6.29 32.44
N ILE A 95 14.19 6.26 31.11
CA ILE A 95 13.24 7.00 30.25
C ILE A 95 11.81 6.50 30.49
N GLU A 96 11.59 5.20 30.64
CA GLU A 96 10.26 4.67 30.95
C GLU A 96 9.70 5.26 32.26
N ARG A 97 10.47 5.23 33.36
CA ARG A 97 10.06 5.84 34.64
C ARG A 97 9.84 7.35 34.53
N ASP A 98 10.62 8.04 33.72
CA ASP A 98 10.50 9.48 33.51
C ASP A 98 9.22 9.84 32.76
N ILE A 99 8.83 9.03 31.78
CA ILE A 99 7.57 9.18 31.04
C ILE A 99 6.39 8.85 31.93
N GLU A 100 6.45 7.77 32.71
CA GLU A 100 5.39 7.44 33.69
C GLU A 100 5.11 8.61 34.62
N ARG A 101 6.16 9.23 35.19
CA ARG A 101 6.00 10.44 36.04
C ARG A 101 5.37 11.61 35.29
N GLN A 102 5.69 11.81 34.01
CA GLN A 102 5.08 12.87 33.19
C GLN A 102 3.60 12.59 32.91
N THR A 103 3.25 11.36 32.52
CA THR A 103 1.85 10.99 32.20
C THR A 103 0.92 11.16 33.41
N GLN A 104 1.42 10.92 34.63
CA GLN A 104 0.68 11.10 35.88
C GLN A 104 0.32 12.56 36.19
N GLN A 105 0.97 13.54 35.54
CA GLN A 105 0.68 14.96 35.75
C GLN A 105 -0.58 15.42 35.03
N TYR A 106 -1.03 14.70 34.00
CA TYR A 106 -2.16 15.10 33.18
C TYR A 106 -3.47 14.45 33.66
N LYS A 107 -4.54 15.24 33.71
CA LYS A 107 -5.91 14.79 34.06
C LYS A 107 -6.40 13.61 33.20
N PHE A 108 -5.86 13.47 31.99
CA PHE A 108 -6.20 12.44 31.01
C PHE A 108 -5.19 11.27 30.95
N GLY A 109 -4.36 11.05 31.98
CA GLY A 109 -3.47 9.87 32.10
C GLY A 109 -4.20 8.52 32.26
N ASN A 110 -5.37 8.39 31.63
CA ASN A 110 -6.46 7.45 31.85
C ASN A 110 -6.32 6.25 30.86
N PRO A 111 -6.81 5.06 31.19
CA PRO A 111 -6.27 3.72 30.84
C PRO A 111 -6.09 3.39 29.35
N LEU A 112 -6.74 4.10 28.42
CA LEU A 112 -6.67 3.78 26.99
C LEU A 112 -5.28 4.02 26.41
N TRP A 113 -4.60 5.12 26.74
CA TRP A 113 -3.23 5.34 26.26
C TRP A 113 -2.25 4.30 26.79
N GLN A 114 -2.46 3.84 28.02
CA GLN A 114 -1.69 2.74 28.59
C GLN A 114 -1.95 1.42 27.82
N GLN A 115 -3.20 1.14 27.45
CA GLN A 115 -3.54 -0.01 26.61
C GLN A 115 -2.92 0.11 25.21
N MET A 116 -2.86 1.31 24.62
CA MET A 116 -2.22 1.54 23.32
C MET A 116 -0.71 1.28 23.37
N TYR A 117 -0.03 1.72 24.45
CA TYR A 117 1.37 1.34 24.71
C TYR A 117 1.55 -0.19 24.79
N ILE A 118 0.70 -0.87 25.54
CA ILE A 118 0.74 -2.35 25.66
C ILE A 118 0.49 -3.00 24.29
N GLN A 119 -0.47 -2.50 23.52
CA GLN A 119 -0.83 -3.02 22.21
C GLN A 119 0.31 -2.86 21.21
N TYR A 120 0.99 -1.72 21.21
CA TYR A 120 2.17 -1.50 20.37
C TYR A 120 3.25 -2.53 20.64
N PHE A 121 3.52 -2.83 21.92
CA PHE A 121 4.50 -3.85 22.28
C PHE A 121 4.07 -5.27 21.85
N LYS A 122 2.79 -5.63 22.02
CA LYS A 122 2.26 -6.93 21.55
C LYS A 122 2.48 -7.08 20.05
N TYR A 123 2.09 -6.08 19.27
CA TYR A 123 2.27 -6.05 17.84
C TYR A 123 3.74 -6.15 17.44
N TYR A 124 4.59 -5.29 18.00
CA TYR A 124 6.02 -5.33 17.75
C TYR A 124 6.60 -6.74 17.96
N TRP A 125 6.20 -7.44 19.02
CA TRP A 125 6.68 -8.81 19.31
C TRP A 125 6.01 -9.93 18.48
N GLN A 126 4.83 -9.68 17.91
CA GLN A 126 4.13 -10.63 17.05
C GLN A 126 4.63 -10.59 15.60
N TYR A 127 5.20 -9.48 15.16
CA TYR A 127 5.61 -9.25 13.77
C TYR A 127 7.09 -9.51 13.53
N PRO A 128 7.49 -10.04 12.36
CA PRO A 128 8.79 -10.69 12.21
C PRO A 128 9.99 -9.75 12.32
N TYR A 129 9.81 -8.43 12.23
CA TYR A 129 10.90 -7.46 12.26
C TYR A 129 11.60 -7.34 13.62
N HIS A 130 10.94 -7.70 14.73
CA HIS A 130 11.59 -7.63 16.03
C HIS A 130 12.86 -8.51 16.02
N LYS A 131 13.95 -7.95 16.53
CA LYS A 131 15.28 -8.61 16.55
C LYS A 131 15.82 -8.96 15.14
N GLY A 132 15.40 -8.22 14.11
CA GLY A 132 15.94 -8.33 12.76
C GLY A 132 15.45 -9.54 11.95
N GLY A 133 14.29 -10.09 12.28
CA GLY A 133 13.67 -11.13 11.45
C GLY A 133 13.07 -10.56 10.16
N GLU A 134 12.92 -11.42 9.16
CA GLU A 134 12.52 -11.05 7.81
C GLU A 134 11.00 -11.20 7.57
N PRO A 135 10.41 -10.41 6.66
CA PRO A 135 9.00 -10.56 6.30
C PRO A 135 8.68 -11.99 5.83
N ARG A 136 7.42 -12.41 6.02
CA ARG A 136 6.96 -13.67 5.45
C ARG A 136 6.82 -13.51 3.95
N TYR A 137 7.34 -14.49 3.21
CA TYR A 137 7.17 -14.55 1.77
C TYR A 137 7.15 -16.01 1.33
N ARG A 138 6.08 -16.41 0.63
CA ARG A 138 5.93 -17.78 0.11
C ARG A 138 6.23 -17.78 -1.37
N SER A 139 7.28 -18.48 -1.76
CA SER A 139 7.69 -18.57 -3.16
C SER A 139 7.65 -20.00 -3.68
N TRP A 140 7.60 -20.12 -5.01
CA TRP A 140 7.67 -21.39 -5.70
C TRP A 140 8.98 -22.14 -5.42
N GLN A 141 10.05 -21.43 -5.03
CA GLN A 141 11.34 -22.03 -4.69
C GLN A 141 11.45 -22.45 -3.23
N ALA A 142 10.71 -21.80 -2.32
CA ALA A 142 10.83 -22.05 -0.89
C ALA A 142 10.43 -23.50 -0.54
N ALA A 143 11.30 -24.19 0.20
CA ALA A 143 11.17 -25.62 0.49
C ALA A 143 9.92 -25.98 1.33
N ASP A 144 9.46 -25.05 2.17
CA ASP A 144 8.24 -25.14 2.97
C ASP A 144 6.98 -24.65 2.21
N ALA A 145 7.14 -24.24 0.95
CA ALA A 145 6.08 -23.73 0.10
C ALA A 145 6.05 -24.48 -1.25
N GLY A 146 6.51 -23.86 -2.34
CA GLY A 146 6.44 -24.48 -3.67
C GLY A 146 7.49 -25.56 -3.93
N ASN A 147 8.58 -25.61 -3.17
CA ASN A 147 9.63 -26.63 -3.27
C ASN A 147 10.11 -26.89 -4.72
N GLY A 148 10.28 -25.82 -5.50
CA GLY A 148 10.70 -25.85 -6.90
C GLY A 148 9.57 -26.05 -7.91
N ASP A 149 8.30 -26.16 -7.49
CA ASP A 149 7.17 -26.33 -8.40
C ASP A 149 6.74 -24.98 -9.01
N LEU A 150 7.03 -24.78 -10.29
CA LEU A 150 6.57 -23.62 -11.05
C LEU A 150 5.04 -23.51 -11.16
N ARG A 151 4.26 -24.53 -10.78
CA ARG A 151 2.80 -24.42 -10.65
C ARG A 151 2.37 -23.75 -9.35
N TYR A 152 3.25 -23.64 -8.35
CA TYR A 152 2.96 -22.92 -7.12
C TYR A 152 2.58 -21.46 -7.43
N GLY A 153 1.42 -21.02 -6.96
CA GLY A 153 0.86 -19.70 -7.28
C GLY A 153 -0.01 -19.65 -8.55
N VAL A 154 -0.12 -20.73 -9.32
CA VAL A 154 -1.15 -20.83 -10.37
C VAL A 154 -2.46 -21.27 -9.73
N ILE A 155 -3.51 -20.46 -9.86
CA ILE A 155 -4.84 -20.81 -9.36
C ILE A 155 -5.38 -22.00 -10.17
N GLU A 156 -5.81 -23.06 -9.48
CA GLU A 156 -6.30 -24.28 -10.12
C GLU A 156 -7.63 -24.04 -10.86
N TRP A 157 -8.52 -23.29 -10.24
CA TRP A 157 -9.77 -22.86 -10.84
C TRP A 157 -9.53 -21.87 -11.99
N LYS A 158 -10.22 -22.09 -13.11
CA LYS A 158 -10.20 -21.21 -14.27
C LYS A 158 -11.45 -20.32 -14.33
N LEU A 159 -11.25 -19.06 -14.67
CA LEU A 159 -12.33 -18.12 -14.98
C LEU A 159 -13.12 -18.59 -16.22
N PRO A 160 -14.43 -18.29 -16.33
CA PRO A 160 -15.14 -18.44 -17.59
C PRO A 160 -14.45 -17.69 -18.75
N ALA A 161 -14.53 -18.23 -19.96
CA ALA A 161 -13.97 -17.57 -21.16
C ALA A 161 -14.53 -16.15 -21.39
N ARG A 162 -15.79 -15.94 -21.01
CA ARG A 162 -16.51 -14.66 -21.10
C ARG A 162 -16.82 -14.10 -19.71
N ALA A 163 -15.82 -14.10 -18.85
CA ALA A 163 -15.96 -13.65 -17.47
C ALA A 163 -16.15 -12.12 -17.36
N ARG A 164 -16.81 -11.69 -16.29
CA ARG A 164 -16.75 -10.32 -15.78
C ARG A 164 -15.90 -10.29 -14.52
N VAL A 165 -14.95 -9.38 -14.45
CA VAL A 165 -14.01 -9.27 -13.34
C VAL A 165 -14.09 -7.87 -12.77
N ALA A 166 -14.34 -7.76 -11.46
CA ALA A 166 -14.27 -6.48 -10.77
C ALA A 166 -12.83 -6.23 -10.28
N ILE A 167 -12.35 -5.01 -10.41
CA ILE A 167 -11.03 -4.58 -9.92
C ILE A 167 -11.23 -3.44 -8.92
N VAL A 168 -10.60 -3.56 -7.76
CA VAL A 168 -10.64 -2.60 -6.65
C VAL A 168 -9.25 -2.42 -6.06
N GLY A 169 -8.92 -1.23 -5.57
CA GLY A 169 -7.65 -0.94 -4.88
C GLY A 169 -7.90 -0.19 -3.59
N ASP A 170 -7.07 -0.42 -2.57
CA ASP A 170 -7.12 0.35 -1.31
C ASP A 170 -8.47 0.21 -0.59
N ILE A 171 -9.13 -0.96 -0.70
CA ILE A 171 -10.48 -1.19 -0.17
C ILE A 171 -10.49 -1.50 1.33
N GLY A 172 -9.35 -1.93 1.88
CA GLY A 172 -9.21 -2.50 3.23
C GLY A 172 -9.29 -1.47 4.37
N THR A 173 -10.29 -0.60 4.36
CA THR A 173 -10.55 0.43 5.39
C THR A 173 -11.69 0.06 6.34
N GLY A 174 -12.54 -0.89 5.94
CA GLY A 174 -13.75 -1.27 6.67
C GLY A 174 -14.78 -0.14 6.81
N THR A 175 -14.80 0.82 5.90
CA THR A 175 -15.77 1.94 5.93
C THR A 175 -17.05 1.60 5.17
N ASP A 176 -18.13 2.33 5.45
CA ASP A 176 -19.39 2.22 4.70
C ASP A 176 -19.20 2.58 3.21
N VAL A 177 -18.26 3.46 2.91
CA VAL A 177 -17.88 3.81 1.52
C VAL A 177 -17.22 2.61 0.82
N ALA A 178 -16.29 1.93 1.50
CA ALA A 178 -15.69 0.70 0.97
C ALA A 178 -16.76 -0.39 0.71
N ALA A 179 -17.71 -0.52 1.64
CA ALA A 179 -18.86 -1.42 1.46
C ALA A 179 -19.71 -1.01 0.25
N ALA A 180 -20.03 0.28 0.10
CA ALA A 180 -20.81 0.80 -1.02
C ALA A 180 -20.14 0.52 -2.37
N VAL A 181 -18.82 0.65 -2.47
CA VAL A 181 -18.06 0.32 -3.68
C VAL A 181 -18.14 -1.16 -4.02
N LEU A 182 -17.96 -2.05 -3.04
CA LEU A 182 -18.10 -3.49 -3.28
C LEU A 182 -19.54 -3.87 -3.67
N VAL A 183 -20.56 -3.31 -2.99
CA VAL A 183 -21.97 -3.52 -3.36
C VAL A 183 -22.24 -3.03 -4.78
N ALA A 184 -21.73 -1.86 -5.15
CA ALA A 184 -21.87 -1.31 -6.50
C ALA A 184 -21.23 -2.22 -7.56
N ALA A 185 -20.02 -2.74 -7.29
CA ALA A 185 -19.34 -3.69 -8.17
C ALA A 185 -20.14 -5.00 -8.32
N LEU A 186 -20.75 -5.50 -7.25
CA LEU A 186 -21.55 -6.73 -7.27
C LEU A 186 -22.82 -6.63 -8.14
N LYS A 187 -23.35 -5.42 -8.38
CA LYS A 187 -24.48 -5.19 -9.30
C LYS A 187 -24.18 -5.63 -10.74
N PHE A 188 -22.90 -5.71 -11.12
CA PHE A 188 -22.46 -6.18 -12.45
C PHE A 188 -22.30 -7.70 -12.55
N ALA A 189 -22.66 -8.42 -11.48
CA ALA A 189 -22.51 -9.85 -11.40
C ALA A 189 -21.09 -10.37 -11.79
N PRO A 190 -19.99 -9.85 -11.19
CA PRO A 190 -18.64 -10.37 -11.46
C PRO A 190 -18.49 -11.85 -11.09
N ASP A 191 -17.65 -12.55 -11.84
CA ASP A 191 -17.20 -13.94 -11.62
C ASP A 191 -16.00 -14.01 -10.67
N ALA A 192 -15.21 -12.93 -10.58
CA ALA A 192 -14.13 -12.77 -9.60
C ALA A 192 -13.93 -11.28 -9.26
N ILE A 193 -13.34 -11.03 -8.09
CA ILE A 193 -12.84 -9.72 -7.66
C ILE A 193 -11.32 -9.79 -7.55
N LEU A 194 -10.64 -8.80 -8.12
CA LEU A 194 -9.19 -8.64 -8.05
C LEU A 194 -8.88 -7.38 -7.24
N HIS A 195 -8.10 -7.54 -6.18
CA HIS A 195 -7.73 -6.47 -5.26
C HIS A 195 -6.25 -6.09 -5.40
N LEU A 196 -6.00 -4.78 -5.51
CA LEU A 196 -4.68 -4.19 -5.77
C LEU A 196 -3.92 -3.81 -4.50
N GLY A 197 -4.24 -4.44 -3.37
CA GLY A 197 -3.51 -4.28 -2.10
C GLY A 197 -4.02 -3.17 -1.20
N ASP A 198 -3.37 -3.09 -0.05
CA ASP A 198 -3.60 -2.20 1.08
C ASP A 198 -4.85 -2.44 1.96
N VAL A 199 -4.55 -2.98 3.13
CA VAL A 199 -5.37 -3.03 4.33
C VAL A 199 -4.79 -2.08 5.37
N TYR A 200 -5.58 -1.05 5.68
CA TYR A 200 -5.13 0.05 6.50
C TYR A 200 -5.29 -0.24 8.00
N PHE A 201 -4.35 0.20 8.84
CA PHE A 201 -3.18 1.05 8.55
C PHE A 201 -1.85 0.32 8.43
N SER A 202 -1.70 -0.90 8.93
CA SER A 202 -0.42 -1.61 8.84
C SER A 202 -0.60 -3.11 8.59
N GLY A 203 -1.75 -3.50 8.04
CA GLY A 203 -2.05 -4.90 7.76
C GLY A 203 -2.04 -5.78 9.03
N THR A 204 -2.37 -5.22 10.20
CA THR A 204 -2.42 -6.03 11.44
C THR A 204 -3.48 -7.11 11.33
N ARG A 205 -3.41 -8.12 12.21
CA ARG A 205 -4.38 -9.21 12.20
C ARG A 205 -5.82 -8.73 12.39
N PHE A 206 -6.02 -7.76 13.30
CA PHE A 206 -7.32 -7.14 13.52
C PHE A 206 -7.84 -6.46 12.26
N GLU A 207 -6.98 -5.70 11.57
CA GLU A 207 -7.36 -4.97 10.36
C GLU A 207 -7.71 -5.92 9.22
N THR A 208 -6.90 -6.95 9.00
CA THR A 208 -7.17 -7.95 7.97
C THR A 208 -8.47 -8.71 8.25
N ASP A 209 -8.69 -9.16 9.48
CA ASP A 209 -9.88 -9.96 9.83
C ASP A 209 -11.17 -9.14 9.74
N HIS A 210 -11.15 -7.85 10.10
CA HIS A 210 -12.37 -7.03 10.15
C HIS A 210 -12.55 -6.17 8.89
N ARG A 211 -11.50 -5.44 8.48
CA ARG A 211 -11.59 -4.40 7.42
C ARG A 211 -11.44 -4.96 6.00
N LEU A 212 -10.86 -6.14 5.85
CA LEU A 212 -10.83 -6.87 4.58
C LEU A 212 -11.77 -8.08 4.60
N ILE A 213 -11.45 -9.11 5.39
CA ILE A 213 -12.23 -10.36 5.39
C ILE A 213 -13.66 -10.09 5.87
N GLY A 214 -13.83 -9.41 7.00
CA GLY A 214 -15.13 -9.04 7.55
C GLY A 214 -15.96 -8.23 6.54
N LEU A 215 -15.37 -7.19 5.96
CA LEU A 215 -16.00 -6.37 4.90
C LEU A 215 -16.47 -7.21 3.71
N VAL A 216 -15.56 -7.98 3.10
CA VAL A 216 -15.87 -8.79 1.92
C VAL A 216 -16.97 -9.80 2.23
N ARG A 217 -16.90 -10.49 3.37
CA ARG A 217 -17.91 -11.48 3.77
C ARG A 217 -19.27 -10.85 4.02
N GLU A 218 -19.32 -9.73 4.74
CA GLU A 218 -20.56 -9.04 5.06
C GLU A 218 -21.26 -8.60 3.77
N VAL A 219 -20.52 -7.96 2.86
CA VAL A 219 -21.06 -7.49 1.58
C VAL A 219 -21.52 -8.65 0.70
N LEU A 220 -20.71 -9.71 0.56
CA LEU A 220 -21.06 -10.88 -0.26
C LEU A 220 -22.29 -11.61 0.28
N ARG A 221 -22.35 -11.86 1.60
CA ARG A 221 -23.50 -12.50 2.27
C ARG A 221 -24.75 -11.65 2.14
N GLY A 222 -24.66 -10.35 2.41
CA GLY A 222 -25.79 -9.41 2.31
C GLY A 222 -26.37 -9.32 0.91
N ASN A 223 -25.57 -9.62 -0.13
CA ASN A 223 -26.01 -9.65 -1.53
C ASN A 223 -26.32 -11.07 -2.05
N GLY A 224 -26.24 -12.11 -1.21
CA GLY A 224 -26.51 -13.49 -1.61
C GLY A 224 -25.56 -14.02 -2.68
N ARG A 225 -24.33 -13.50 -2.79
CA ARG A 225 -23.33 -13.91 -3.79
C ARG A 225 -22.13 -14.53 -3.13
N ARG A 226 -21.49 -15.46 -3.84
CA ARG A 226 -20.15 -15.96 -3.53
C ARG A 226 -19.28 -15.70 -4.74
N VAL A 227 -18.30 -14.81 -4.57
CA VAL A 227 -17.39 -14.40 -5.64
C VAL A 227 -15.97 -14.53 -5.08
N PRO A 228 -15.08 -15.32 -5.70
CA PRO A 228 -13.71 -15.43 -5.23
C PRO A 228 -13.00 -14.07 -5.33
N PHE A 229 -12.24 -13.76 -4.29
CA PHE A 229 -11.51 -12.51 -4.11
C PHE A 229 -10.01 -12.83 -4.07
N PHE A 230 -9.29 -12.39 -5.09
CA PHE A 230 -7.84 -12.55 -5.20
C PHE A 230 -7.17 -11.22 -4.92
N THR A 231 -6.01 -11.24 -4.26
CA THR A 231 -5.37 -10.02 -3.79
C THR A 231 -3.86 -10.09 -3.91
N VAL A 232 -3.24 -8.97 -4.29
CA VAL A 232 -1.80 -8.74 -4.07
C VAL A 232 -1.63 -7.91 -2.79
N PRO A 233 -0.48 -7.98 -2.10
CA PRO A 233 -0.18 -7.10 -0.97
C PRO A 233 0.32 -5.73 -1.45
N GLY A 234 -0.02 -4.68 -0.71
CA GLY A 234 0.60 -3.37 -0.79
C GLY A 234 1.69 -3.18 0.25
N ASN A 235 2.17 -1.94 0.44
CA ASN A 235 3.17 -1.65 1.48
C ASN A 235 2.58 -1.82 2.88
N HIS A 236 1.28 -1.57 3.07
CA HIS A 236 0.64 -1.65 4.38
C HIS A 236 0.63 -3.07 4.94
N GLU A 237 0.41 -4.10 4.12
CA GLU A 237 0.57 -5.51 4.53
C GLU A 237 1.97 -5.85 5.03
N TYR A 238 3.00 -5.21 4.45
CA TYR A 238 4.38 -5.44 4.81
C TYR A 238 4.85 -4.66 6.01
N PHE A 239 4.13 -3.63 6.49
CA PHE A 239 4.49 -3.00 7.77
C PHE A 239 4.45 -3.98 8.96
N THR A 240 3.73 -5.09 8.82
CA THR A 240 3.70 -6.20 9.78
C THR A 240 4.20 -7.53 9.18
N GLY A 241 4.93 -7.45 8.06
CA GLY A 241 5.64 -8.57 7.46
C GLY A 241 4.77 -9.59 6.75
N ALA A 242 3.64 -9.16 6.17
CA ALA A 242 2.68 -9.96 5.41
C ALA A 242 2.11 -11.18 6.16
N VAL A 243 2.28 -11.25 7.49
CA VAL A 243 1.78 -12.36 8.32
C VAL A 243 0.26 -12.45 8.23
N SER A 244 -0.44 -11.34 8.46
CA SER A 244 -1.91 -11.28 8.41
C SER A 244 -2.44 -11.47 6.99
N PHE A 245 -1.71 -10.95 5.99
CA PHE A 245 -2.05 -11.16 4.58
C PHE A 245 -2.05 -12.65 4.21
N LEU A 246 -0.98 -13.38 4.54
CA LEU A 246 -0.93 -14.83 4.29
C LEU A 246 -1.97 -15.60 5.13
N HIS A 247 -2.27 -15.12 6.34
CA HIS A 247 -3.38 -15.66 7.12
C HIS A 247 -4.72 -15.52 6.39
N ALA A 248 -4.99 -14.36 5.77
CA ALA A 248 -6.22 -14.16 5.00
C ALA A 248 -6.34 -15.17 3.85
N LEU A 249 -5.24 -15.42 3.13
CA LEU A 249 -5.22 -16.41 2.05
C LEU A 249 -5.47 -17.84 2.55
N ASP A 250 -4.89 -18.20 3.70
CA ASP A 250 -5.05 -19.53 4.29
C ASP A 250 -6.41 -19.76 4.96
N SER A 251 -7.09 -18.70 5.38
CA SER A 251 -8.39 -18.79 6.04
C SER A 251 -9.46 -19.45 5.19
N GLY A 252 -9.32 -19.39 3.86
CA GLY A 252 -10.33 -19.83 2.90
C GLY A 252 -11.55 -18.91 2.82
N GLU A 253 -11.58 -17.80 3.56
CA GLU A 253 -12.74 -16.91 3.68
C GLU A 253 -12.93 -15.96 2.48
N LEU A 254 -11.89 -15.81 1.66
CA LEU A 254 -11.90 -14.99 0.44
C LEU A 254 -12.29 -15.79 -0.82
N VAL A 255 -12.52 -17.10 -0.69
CA VAL A 255 -12.82 -17.99 -1.82
C VAL A 255 -14.03 -18.87 -1.52
N ASP A 256 -14.63 -19.47 -2.55
CA ASP A 256 -15.80 -20.34 -2.40
C ASP A 256 -15.41 -21.83 -2.38
N THR A 257 -14.43 -22.22 -3.18
CA THR A 257 -13.98 -23.61 -3.31
C THR A 257 -12.46 -23.74 -3.11
N PRO A 258 -11.95 -24.90 -2.67
CA PRO A 258 -10.52 -25.12 -2.51
C PRO A 258 -9.69 -24.91 -3.79
N ALA A 259 -10.27 -25.17 -4.97
CA ALA A 259 -9.59 -24.96 -6.26
C ALA A 259 -9.31 -23.47 -6.56
N GLN A 260 -10.00 -22.55 -5.87
CA GLN A 260 -9.77 -21.11 -5.98
C GLN A 260 -8.68 -20.62 -5.03
N ARG A 261 -8.03 -21.50 -4.25
CA ARG A 261 -7.05 -21.08 -3.26
C ARG A 261 -5.86 -20.36 -3.90
N GLN A 262 -5.59 -19.15 -3.43
CA GLN A 262 -4.34 -18.45 -3.65
C GLN A 262 -3.29 -18.91 -2.62
N GLN A 263 -2.13 -19.35 -3.07
CA GLN A 263 -1.10 -19.95 -2.19
C GLN A 263 0.01 -18.99 -1.80
N ALA A 264 0.35 -18.06 -2.71
CA ALA A 264 1.44 -17.10 -2.59
C ALA A 264 0.89 -15.66 -2.58
N SER A 265 1.75 -14.69 -2.28
CA SER A 265 1.42 -13.27 -2.39
C SER A 265 1.29 -12.77 -3.84
N TYR A 266 1.82 -13.54 -4.78
CA TYR A 266 1.56 -13.43 -6.20
C TYR A 266 0.67 -14.56 -6.69
N PHE A 267 0.07 -14.40 -7.87
CA PHE A 267 -0.75 -15.45 -8.46
C PHE A 267 -0.85 -15.36 -9.98
N CYS A 268 -1.25 -16.47 -10.60
CA CYS A 268 -1.69 -16.53 -12.00
C CYS A 268 -3.10 -17.10 -12.07
N LEU A 269 -4.04 -16.31 -12.58
CA LEU A 269 -5.43 -16.71 -12.83
C LEU A 269 -5.68 -16.72 -14.34
N ARG A 270 -6.22 -17.81 -14.87
CA ARG A 270 -6.42 -18.00 -16.32
C ARG A 270 -7.89 -18.22 -16.67
N THR A 271 -8.28 -17.84 -17.88
CA THR A 271 -9.58 -18.22 -18.43
C THR A 271 -9.60 -19.66 -18.92
N ALA A 272 -10.78 -20.27 -18.96
CA ALA A 272 -10.99 -21.66 -19.36
C ALA A 272 -10.51 -21.97 -20.79
N ASP A 273 -10.53 -20.96 -21.67
CA ASP A 273 -10.12 -21.02 -23.07
C ASP A 273 -8.67 -20.55 -23.32
N ASP A 274 -7.92 -20.26 -22.26
CA ASP A 274 -6.56 -19.72 -22.30
C ASP A 274 -6.42 -18.45 -23.17
N GLY A 275 -7.50 -17.67 -23.28
CA GLY A 275 -7.53 -16.39 -23.96
C GLY A 275 -6.90 -15.25 -23.16
N TRP A 276 -7.11 -15.26 -21.84
CA TRP A 276 -6.63 -14.23 -20.91
C TRP A 276 -5.97 -14.85 -19.68
N GLN A 277 -4.90 -14.22 -19.21
CA GLN A 277 -4.34 -14.46 -17.89
C GLN A 277 -4.17 -13.16 -17.10
N PHE A 278 -4.31 -13.27 -15.79
CA PHE A 278 -4.06 -12.22 -14.82
C PHE A 278 -2.86 -12.65 -13.99
N LEU A 279 -1.85 -11.79 -13.90
CA LEU A 279 -0.69 -12.00 -13.05
C LEU A 279 -0.72 -10.95 -11.95
N GLY A 280 -0.93 -11.40 -10.71
CA GLY A 280 -0.80 -10.57 -9.51
C GLY A 280 0.65 -10.57 -9.06
N LEU A 281 1.28 -9.39 -9.01
CA LEU A 281 2.68 -9.18 -8.67
C LEU A 281 2.78 -8.66 -7.23
N ASP A 282 3.66 -9.27 -6.44
CA ASP A 282 3.99 -8.77 -5.11
C ASP A 282 5.04 -7.65 -5.20
N THR A 283 4.56 -6.45 -5.48
CA THR A 283 5.35 -5.22 -5.40
C THR A 283 5.47 -4.68 -3.97
N GLY A 284 4.78 -5.28 -2.99
CA GLY A 284 4.78 -4.83 -1.61
C GLY A 284 6.08 -5.17 -0.88
N TYR A 285 6.67 -6.34 -1.19
CA TYR A 285 7.84 -6.88 -0.49
C TYR A 285 9.05 -5.93 -0.53
N HIS A 286 9.35 -5.38 -1.71
CA HIS A 286 10.36 -4.32 -1.90
C HIS A 286 9.70 -2.95 -2.12
N GLY A 287 8.58 -2.68 -1.44
CA GLY A 287 7.93 -1.37 -1.47
C GLY A 287 8.88 -0.25 -1.01
N HIS A 288 8.59 1.01 -1.35
CA HIS A 288 9.45 2.17 -1.06
C HIS A 288 9.92 2.23 0.41
N TYR A 289 9.08 1.76 1.33
CA TYR A 289 9.30 1.79 2.78
C TYR A 289 9.86 0.50 3.36
N MET A 290 9.93 -0.56 2.55
CA MET A 290 10.41 -1.88 2.92
C MET A 290 11.80 -2.20 2.35
N ASN A 291 12.34 -1.33 1.49
CA ASN A 291 13.69 -1.46 0.91
C ASN A 291 14.85 -1.22 1.91
N VAL A 292 14.56 -1.17 3.21
CA VAL A 292 15.56 -1.13 4.28
C VAL A 292 15.64 -2.50 4.91
N ALA A 293 16.85 -3.07 5.04
CA ALA A 293 17.05 -4.38 5.69
C ALA A 293 16.41 -4.42 7.08
N ALA A 294 15.78 -5.54 7.45
CA ALA A 294 15.04 -5.67 8.72
C ALA A 294 15.89 -5.32 9.95
N ALA A 295 17.17 -5.72 9.96
CA ALA A 295 18.11 -5.39 11.03
C ALA A 295 18.36 -3.86 11.17
N ALA A 296 18.36 -3.12 10.06
CA ALA A 296 18.52 -1.67 10.06
C ALA A 296 17.24 -0.95 10.51
N GLN A 297 16.06 -1.48 10.13
CA GLN A 297 14.78 -1.00 10.68
C GLN A 297 14.73 -1.20 12.19
N GLN A 298 15.12 -2.39 12.66
CA GLN A 298 15.21 -2.74 14.08
C GLN A 298 16.13 -1.78 14.85
N ALA A 299 17.36 -1.57 14.37
CA ALA A 299 18.32 -0.66 15.00
C ALA A 299 17.80 0.78 15.09
N THR A 300 16.99 1.21 14.11
CA THR A 300 16.34 2.52 14.14
C THR A 300 15.27 2.58 15.23
N LEU A 301 14.42 1.55 15.36
CA LEU A 301 13.37 1.49 16.37
C LEU A 301 13.91 1.46 17.80
N GLU A 302 15.00 0.74 18.05
CA GLU A 302 15.68 0.68 19.36
C GLU A 302 16.23 2.03 19.81
N ARG A 303 16.37 3.00 18.90
CA ARG A 303 16.89 4.33 19.21
C ARG A 303 15.87 5.44 18.99
N LEU A 304 14.69 5.09 18.48
CA LEU A 304 13.64 6.05 18.19
C LEU A 304 13.08 6.61 19.50
N HIS A 305 13.02 7.94 19.59
CA HIS A 305 12.56 8.70 20.77
C HIS A 305 13.37 8.57 22.08
N ILE A 306 14.54 7.91 22.12
CA ILE A 306 15.35 7.80 23.35
C ILE A 306 16.46 8.87 23.51
N GLY A 307 16.66 9.75 22.51
CA GLY A 307 17.62 10.87 22.57
C GLY A 307 17.19 12.07 23.44
N ARG A 308 18.12 13.01 23.75
CA ARG A 308 17.79 14.31 24.41
C ARG A 308 17.33 15.36 23.39
N VAL A 309 16.36 16.20 23.73
CA VAL A 309 15.79 17.23 22.85
C VAL A 309 16.54 18.56 23.00
N GLU A 310 17.25 19.02 21.96
CA GLU A 310 17.74 20.41 21.82
C GLU A 310 17.49 20.91 20.37
N THR A 311 17.73 22.18 19.99
CA THR A 311 17.33 22.79 18.69
C THR A 311 18.48 23.04 17.68
N ALA A 312 18.28 22.97 16.34
CA ALA A 312 19.13 23.58 15.27
C ALA A 312 18.73 23.24 13.80
N GLY A 313 18.81 24.27 12.92
CA GLY A 313 19.75 24.32 11.77
C GLY A 313 19.23 24.12 10.32
N GLU A 314 19.41 25.12 9.45
CA GLU A 314 19.00 25.13 8.03
C GLU A 314 20.00 24.44 7.05
N GLY A 315 19.90 23.12 6.80
CA GLY A 315 20.24 22.53 5.47
C GLY A 315 20.22 20.98 5.35
N ALA A 316 19.06 20.30 5.20
CA ALA A 316 19.00 18.82 5.30
C ALA A 316 17.92 18.11 4.41
N SER A 317 18.19 16.84 4.03
CA SER A 317 17.56 16.00 2.98
C SER A 317 16.32 15.16 3.44
N PRO A 318 15.37 14.75 2.55
CA PRO A 318 14.03 14.26 2.93
C PRO A 318 13.77 12.73 3.07
N HIS A 319 14.73 11.80 2.91
CA HIS A 319 14.45 10.35 3.08
C HIS A 319 15.26 9.73 4.24
N TRP A 320 14.60 8.95 5.11
CA TRP A 320 14.95 8.67 6.52
C TRP A 320 16.33 8.02 6.76
N PRO A 321 17.09 8.38 7.84
CA PRO A 321 16.95 9.49 8.80
C PRO A 321 18.05 10.57 8.55
N THR A 322 18.00 11.83 9.02
CA THR A 322 18.50 12.18 10.38
C THR A 322 18.65 13.68 10.70
N ASN A 323 19.00 14.60 9.80
CA ASN A 323 19.75 15.81 10.20
C ASN A 323 18.95 17.03 10.71
N ARG A 324 17.64 16.91 10.96
CA ARG A 324 16.86 17.99 11.62
C ARG A 324 15.84 17.52 12.66
N ASN A 325 15.77 16.23 13.00
CA ASN A 325 14.71 15.77 13.91
C ASN A 325 15.05 16.08 15.36
N PRO A 326 14.23 16.88 16.08
CA PRO A 326 14.43 17.09 17.52
C PRO A 326 14.37 15.77 18.31
N TYR A 327 13.75 14.72 17.79
CA TYR A 327 13.69 13.37 18.38
C TYR A 327 14.93 12.50 18.07
N PHE A 328 15.80 12.87 17.12
CA PHE A 328 17.06 12.17 16.78
C PHE A 328 18.31 12.74 17.44
N ARG A 329 18.16 13.65 18.40
CA ARG A 329 19.33 14.26 19.03
C ARG A 329 20.00 13.30 20.01
N HIS A 330 21.24 12.97 19.65
CA HIS A 330 22.25 12.19 20.38
C HIS A 330 22.36 10.69 20.08
N ALA A 331 22.22 10.27 18.83
CA ALA A 331 23.02 9.15 18.30
C ALA A 331 24.12 9.72 17.39
N SER A 332 25.34 9.19 17.45
CA SER A 332 26.35 9.48 16.42
C SER A 332 25.76 9.13 15.06
N LEU A 333 25.83 10.06 14.09
CA LEU A 333 25.39 9.82 12.71
C LEU A 333 26.11 8.63 12.05
N ALA A 334 27.28 8.23 12.59
CA ALA A 334 28.04 7.08 12.11
C ALA A 334 27.41 5.72 12.53
N ASP A 335 26.49 5.71 13.49
CA ASP A 335 25.91 4.49 14.05
C ASP A 335 24.45 4.25 13.61
N LEU A 336 23.82 5.21 12.92
CA LEU A 336 22.55 4.99 12.24
C LEU A 336 22.84 4.46 10.83
N PRO A 337 22.02 3.55 10.28
CA PRO A 337 22.15 3.17 8.88
C PRO A 337 21.96 4.42 8.02
N VAL A 338 23.08 4.97 7.56
CA VAL A 338 23.09 6.00 6.53
C VAL A 338 22.70 5.29 5.26
N ARG A 339 21.62 5.73 4.60
CA ARG A 339 21.37 5.34 3.22
C ARG A 339 22.62 5.69 2.43
N ASP A 340 23.26 4.70 1.85
CA ASP A 340 24.41 4.91 0.99
C ASP A 340 24.01 5.89 -0.13
N THR A 341 24.55 7.11 -0.08
CA THR A 341 24.26 8.18 -1.04
C THR A 341 24.92 7.94 -2.40
N THR A 342 25.76 6.92 -2.53
CA THR A 342 26.35 6.44 -3.78
C THR A 342 25.63 5.23 -4.35
N SER A 343 24.72 4.62 -3.57
CA SER A 343 23.77 3.62 -4.06
C SER A 343 22.54 4.32 -4.65
N PRO A 344 22.12 3.97 -5.90
CA PRO A 344 20.85 4.43 -6.45
C PRO A 344 19.70 4.15 -5.46
N VAL A 345 18.62 4.96 -5.44
CA VAL A 345 17.44 4.65 -4.61
C VAL A 345 16.94 3.26 -5.03
N ASP A 346 16.92 2.28 -4.14
CA ASP A 346 16.34 0.98 -4.48
C ASP A 346 14.87 1.21 -4.88
N GLN A 347 14.59 1.03 -6.16
CA GLN A 347 13.25 1.15 -6.71
C GLN A 347 12.40 -0.02 -6.25
N VAL A 348 11.08 0.15 -6.25
CA VAL A 348 10.19 -0.99 -6.03
C VAL A 348 10.45 -2.04 -7.09
N THR A 349 10.66 -3.29 -6.69
CA THR A 349 10.87 -4.42 -7.61
C THR A 349 10.11 -5.63 -7.12
N VAL A 350 9.79 -6.54 -8.03
CA VAL A 350 9.35 -7.87 -7.64
C VAL A 350 10.60 -8.69 -7.24
N ARG A 351 10.49 -9.60 -6.27
CA ARG A 351 11.61 -10.48 -5.92
C ARG A 351 12.10 -11.27 -7.14
N THR A 352 13.40 -11.50 -7.23
CA THR A 352 14.02 -12.15 -8.40
C THR A 352 13.42 -13.53 -8.70
N ASP A 353 13.11 -14.33 -7.67
CA ASP A 353 12.50 -15.65 -7.84
C ASP A 353 11.07 -15.57 -8.39
N GLU A 354 10.26 -14.61 -7.94
CA GLU A 354 8.94 -14.34 -8.49
C GLU A 354 9.00 -13.73 -9.91
N ALA A 355 9.94 -12.83 -10.18
CA ALA A 355 10.10 -12.26 -11.52
C ALA A 355 10.38 -13.37 -12.56
N VAL A 356 11.27 -14.31 -12.23
CA VAL A 356 11.53 -15.51 -13.05
C VAL A 356 10.24 -16.32 -13.27
N TRP A 357 9.43 -16.49 -12.23
CA TRP A 357 8.15 -17.21 -12.31
C TRP A 357 7.15 -16.52 -13.23
N HIS A 358 6.96 -15.20 -13.12
CA HIS A 358 6.06 -14.45 -14.00
C HIS A 358 6.53 -14.48 -15.45
N LEU A 359 7.84 -14.35 -15.68
CA LEU A 359 8.42 -14.43 -17.02
C LEU A 359 8.17 -15.81 -17.66
N ASP A 360 8.23 -16.90 -16.87
CA ASP A 360 7.83 -18.23 -17.32
C ASP A 360 6.34 -18.29 -17.71
N LYS A 361 5.43 -17.69 -16.92
CA LYS A 361 4.00 -17.63 -17.26
C LYS A 361 3.71 -16.79 -18.48
N LEU A 362 4.42 -15.68 -18.67
CA LEU A 362 4.30 -14.83 -19.85
C LEU A 362 4.83 -15.52 -21.11
N ALA A 363 5.94 -16.25 -21.00
CA ALA A 363 6.54 -16.95 -22.14
C ALA A 363 5.68 -18.14 -22.62
N SER A 364 5.09 -18.89 -21.67
CA SER A 364 4.34 -20.11 -21.96
C SER A 364 2.86 -19.92 -22.27
N PHE A 365 2.27 -18.76 -21.95
CA PHE A 365 0.83 -18.53 -22.14
C PHE A 365 0.50 -18.07 -23.57
N PRO A 366 -0.43 -18.74 -24.28
CA PRO A 366 -0.74 -18.41 -25.67
C PRO A 366 -1.59 -17.13 -25.82
N GLY A 367 -2.35 -16.75 -24.80
CA GLY A 367 -3.23 -15.59 -24.80
C GLY A 367 -2.56 -14.28 -24.37
N ARG A 368 -3.38 -13.32 -23.98
CA ARG A 368 -2.95 -11.99 -23.51
C ARG A 368 -2.95 -11.92 -21.99
N SER A 369 -2.03 -11.12 -21.44
CA SER A 369 -1.83 -10.99 -20.00
C SER A 369 -2.18 -9.60 -19.51
N ILE A 370 -2.80 -9.51 -18.34
CA ILE A 370 -2.95 -8.29 -17.56
C ILE A 370 -2.10 -8.43 -16.31
N LEU A 371 -1.20 -7.49 -16.10
CA LEU A 371 -0.40 -7.40 -14.87
C LEU A 371 -1.16 -6.57 -13.84
N LEU A 372 -1.11 -7.01 -12.58
CA LEU A 372 -1.76 -6.36 -11.45
C LEU A 372 -0.69 -6.18 -10.37
N SER A 373 -0.54 -4.97 -9.86
CA SER A 373 0.38 -4.69 -8.75
C SER A 373 -0.26 -3.71 -7.78
N HIS A 374 0.37 -3.53 -6.62
CA HIS A 374 0.03 -2.41 -5.76
C HIS A 374 0.72 -1.14 -6.24
N HIS A 375 2.05 -1.16 -6.33
CA HIS A 375 2.84 0.01 -6.72
C HIS A 375 2.85 0.24 -8.24
N GLN A 376 2.97 1.51 -8.61
CA GLN A 376 3.03 2.02 -9.97
C GLN A 376 4.29 1.61 -10.75
N LEU A 377 4.12 1.40 -12.06
CA LEU A 377 5.23 1.38 -13.01
C LEU A 377 5.71 2.81 -13.35
N TYR A 378 4.78 3.77 -13.38
CA TYR A 378 5.03 5.20 -13.58
C TYR A 378 3.86 6.01 -13.01
N SER A 379 4.09 7.27 -12.65
CA SER A 379 3.06 8.15 -12.08
C SER A 379 3.13 9.57 -12.66
N ALA A 380 1.97 10.22 -12.81
CA ALA A 380 1.91 11.65 -13.15
C ALA A 380 2.05 12.57 -11.91
N LEU A 381 1.93 12.00 -10.71
CA LEU A 381 1.77 12.71 -9.44
C LEU A 381 2.97 12.49 -8.50
N ASP A 382 3.44 11.25 -8.38
CA ASP A 382 4.36 10.83 -7.32
C ASP A 382 5.68 10.28 -7.85
N VAL A 383 6.69 10.35 -6.98
CA VAL A 383 7.99 9.72 -7.23
C VAL A 383 7.84 8.22 -7.09
N CYS A 384 8.12 7.47 -8.15
CA CYS A 384 8.17 6.01 -8.11
C CYS A 384 9.48 5.43 -8.64
N GLY A 385 10.42 6.30 -8.97
CA GLY A 385 11.69 5.97 -9.61
C GLY A 385 12.87 6.73 -9.02
N ILE A 386 13.96 6.77 -9.77
CA ILE A 386 15.19 7.49 -9.43
C ILE A 386 15.37 8.60 -10.44
N ALA A 387 15.79 9.78 -10.01
CA ALA A 387 16.19 10.84 -10.93
C ALA A 387 17.30 10.37 -11.87
N GLN A 388 17.23 10.82 -13.13
CA GLN A 388 18.31 10.65 -14.08
C GLN A 388 19.58 11.33 -13.54
N HIS A 389 20.72 10.66 -13.65
CA HIS A 389 22.01 11.25 -13.35
C HIS A 389 22.25 12.49 -14.23
N ARG A 390 22.85 13.51 -13.63
CA ARG A 390 23.25 14.75 -14.31
C ARG A 390 24.71 15.03 -13.99
N ASP A 391 25.46 15.49 -14.98
CA ASP A 391 26.83 15.94 -14.75
C ASP A 391 26.89 17.25 -13.94
N ALA A 392 28.09 17.73 -13.64
CA ALA A 392 28.30 18.95 -12.88
C ALA A 392 27.71 20.22 -13.55
N SER A 393 27.42 20.19 -14.85
CA SER A 393 26.76 21.27 -15.60
C SER A 393 25.23 21.18 -15.58
N GLY A 394 24.68 20.09 -15.00
CA GLY A 394 23.26 19.79 -15.00
C GLY A 394 22.78 19.06 -16.25
N THR A 395 23.68 18.67 -17.16
CA THR A 395 23.35 17.95 -18.39
C THR A 395 22.98 16.51 -18.05
N PRO A 396 21.81 16.00 -18.49
CA PRO A 396 21.42 14.62 -18.21
C PRO A 396 22.34 13.61 -18.90
N ASP A 397 22.67 12.52 -18.19
CA ASP A 397 23.42 11.40 -18.74
C ASP A 397 22.55 10.63 -19.76
N PRO A 398 22.88 10.62 -21.06
CA PRO A 398 22.09 9.94 -22.08
C PRO A 398 22.09 8.41 -21.94
N ALA A 399 23.02 7.82 -21.17
CA ALA A 399 23.05 6.40 -20.88
C ALA A 399 22.20 6.01 -19.66
N ASP A 400 21.72 7.00 -18.88
CA ASP A 400 20.85 6.77 -17.73
C ASP A 400 19.36 6.90 -18.11
N PHE A 401 18.66 5.77 -18.06
CA PHE A 401 17.23 5.67 -18.35
C PHE A 401 16.33 6.01 -17.17
N ASN A 402 16.86 6.23 -15.97
CA ASN A 402 16.08 6.49 -14.77
C ASN A 402 15.32 7.81 -14.83
N ARG A 403 14.07 7.84 -14.35
CA ARG A 403 13.26 9.07 -14.17
C ARG A 403 12.56 8.98 -12.82
N GLU A 404 12.39 10.11 -12.12
CA GLU A 404 11.73 10.13 -10.80
C GLU A 404 10.31 9.54 -10.84
N TRP A 405 9.62 9.72 -11.97
CA TRP A 405 8.26 9.27 -12.20
C TRP A 405 8.14 7.90 -12.87
N ILE A 406 9.26 7.16 -12.99
CA ILE A 406 9.30 5.85 -13.65
C ILE A 406 10.08 4.85 -12.82
N ASN A 407 9.42 3.75 -12.52
CA ASN A 407 10.06 2.59 -11.94
C ASN A 407 10.81 1.79 -13.01
N THR A 408 12.05 2.17 -13.27
CA THR A 408 12.92 1.47 -14.23
C THR A 408 13.32 0.08 -13.75
N GLY A 409 13.25 -0.22 -12.45
CA GLY A 409 13.43 -1.56 -11.89
C GLY A 409 12.38 -2.54 -12.41
N LEU A 410 11.09 -2.23 -12.21
CA LEU A 410 9.98 -3.01 -12.77
C LEU A 410 10.01 -3.04 -14.30
N TRP A 411 10.36 -1.91 -14.95
CA TRP A 411 10.47 -1.87 -16.41
C TRP A 411 11.58 -2.81 -16.92
N ARG A 412 12.71 -2.92 -16.23
CA ARG A 412 13.76 -3.90 -16.59
C ARG A 412 13.28 -5.34 -16.44
N GLN A 413 12.48 -5.64 -15.41
CA GLN A 413 11.95 -6.98 -15.17
C GLN A 413 10.92 -7.41 -16.22
N PHE A 414 10.01 -6.52 -16.61
CA PHE A 414 8.82 -6.89 -17.40
C PHE A 414 8.73 -6.24 -18.77
N GLY A 415 9.46 -5.15 -19.01
CA GLY A 415 9.45 -4.40 -20.27
C GLY A 415 9.71 -5.24 -21.52
N PRO A 416 10.59 -6.27 -21.52
CA PRO A 416 10.73 -7.18 -22.66
C PRO A 416 9.43 -7.87 -23.12
N THR A 417 8.44 -7.99 -22.24
CA THR A 417 7.16 -8.68 -22.48
C THR A 417 6.02 -7.75 -22.92
N PHE A 418 6.23 -6.43 -22.85
CA PHE A 418 5.22 -5.45 -23.26
C PHE A 418 4.97 -5.51 -24.76
N GLY A 419 3.71 -5.23 -25.15
CA GLY A 419 3.24 -5.33 -26.53
C GLY A 419 2.65 -6.70 -26.84
N ASP A 420 3.50 -7.71 -27.02
CA ASP A 420 3.07 -9.01 -27.57
C ASP A 420 2.30 -9.87 -26.55
N ARG A 421 2.73 -9.87 -25.29
CA ARG A 421 2.17 -10.73 -24.23
C ARG A 421 1.34 -9.96 -23.20
N VAL A 422 1.75 -8.76 -22.86
CA VAL A 422 1.09 -7.91 -21.87
C VAL A 422 0.24 -6.86 -22.56
N ALA A 423 -1.08 -6.91 -22.34
CA ALA A 423 -2.06 -5.98 -22.90
C ALA A 423 -2.33 -4.77 -22.00
N ALA A 424 -2.18 -4.93 -20.68
CA ALA A 424 -2.32 -3.86 -19.71
C ALA A 424 -1.55 -4.15 -18.41
N TRP A 425 -1.19 -3.10 -17.70
CA TRP A 425 -0.77 -3.13 -16.31
C TRP A 425 -1.68 -2.21 -15.49
N ILE A 426 -2.32 -2.75 -14.45
CA ILE A 426 -3.23 -2.02 -13.57
C ILE A 426 -2.66 -2.03 -12.14
N TRP A 427 -2.60 -0.87 -11.48
CA TRP A 427 -2.04 -0.73 -10.13
C TRP A 427 -2.89 0.15 -9.20
N GLY A 428 -2.60 0.13 -7.90
CA GLY A 428 -3.30 0.89 -6.85
C GLY A 428 -2.45 2.06 -6.32
N HIS A 429 -2.30 2.14 -4.99
CA HIS A 429 -1.34 2.95 -4.21
C HIS A 429 -1.55 4.48 -4.24
N GLU A 430 -1.75 5.09 -5.41
CA GLU A 430 -1.80 6.56 -5.56
C GLU A 430 -3.12 7.18 -5.05
N HIS A 431 -4.02 6.39 -4.45
CA HIS A 431 -5.36 6.79 -4.00
C HIS A 431 -6.23 7.49 -5.06
N ASN A 432 -5.93 7.24 -6.33
CA ASN A 432 -6.49 7.99 -7.44
C ASN A 432 -6.95 7.09 -8.60
N LEU A 433 -7.67 7.69 -9.56
CA LEU A 433 -7.92 7.15 -10.87
C LEU A 433 -6.96 7.80 -11.87
N GLY A 434 -6.08 7.00 -12.49
CA GLY A 434 -5.17 7.46 -13.53
C GLY A 434 -5.37 6.69 -14.83
N ILE A 435 -5.80 7.36 -15.89
CA ILE A 435 -5.93 6.77 -17.23
C ILE A 435 -4.84 7.36 -18.12
N PHE A 436 -3.70 6.67 -18.18
CA PHE A 436 -2.52 7.12 -18.92
C PHE A 436 -2.64 6.86 -20.42
N ALA A 437 -1.88 7.63 -21.21
CA ALA A 437 -1.83 7.48 -22.66
C ALA A 437 -1.49 6.03 -23.05
N ASP A 438 -2.10 5.56 -24.14
CA ASP A 438 -1.82 4.22 -24.68
C ASP A 438 -0.40 4.19 -25.28
N ALA A 439 0.23 3.01 -25.26
CA ALA A 439 1.59 2.79 -25.74
C ALA A 439 2.63 3.72 -25.07
N TYR A 440 2.46 4.02 -23.77
CA TYR A 440 3.34 4.93 -23.06
C TYR A 440 4.77 4.37 -22.91
N ARG A 441 5.72 5.26 -23.16
CA ARG A 441 7.16 5.18 -22.93
C ARG A 441 7.68 6.61 -22.91
N PRO A 442 8.74 6.93 -22.13
CA PRO A 442 9.45 8.19 -22.27
C PRO A 442 9.86 8.47 -23.72
N PRO A 443 9.56 9.66 -24.26
CA PRO A 443 9.83 9.99 -25.65
C PRO A 443 11.33 10.10 -25.96
N ASP A 444 12.15 10.36 -24.94
CA ASP A 444 13.60 10.52 -25.00
C ASP A 444 14.37 9.20 -24.80
N TRP A 445 13.67 8.09 -24.50
CA TRP A 445 14.33 6.78 -24.47
C TRP A 445 14.67 6.29 -25.88
N PRO A 446 15.85 5.68 -26.08
CA PRO A 446 16.41 5.38 -27.39
C PRO A 446 15.52 4.40 -28.16
N THR A 447 15.25 4.71 -29.42
CA THR A 447 14.50 3.84 -30.34
C THR A 447 15.43 2.91 -31.14
N GLU A 448 16.73 3.04 -30.95
CA GLU A 448 17.78 2.28 -31.63
C GLU A 448 18.77 1.71 -30.58
N GLY A 449 19.49 0.65 -30.94
CA GLY A 449 20.40 -0.08 -30.04
C GLY A 449 19.76 -1.35 -29.47
N ASP A 450 20.53 -2.45 -29.47
CA ASP A 450 19.97 -3.80 -29.26
C ASP A 450 19.40 -4.03 -27.86
N GLU A 451 20.08 -3.60 -26.79
CA GLU A 451 19.63 -3.87 -25.43
C GLU A 451 18.48 -2.96 -24.99
N ALA A 452 18.61 -1.65 -25.21
CA ALA A 452 17.63 -0.67 -24.75
C ALA A 452 16.27 -0.84 -25.45
N VAL A 453 16.25 -1.18 -26.74
CA VAL A 453 15.02 -1.45 -27.49
C VAL A 453 14.35 -2.76 -27.03
N ARG A 454 15.14 -3.76 -26.61
CA ARG A 454 14.61 -5.03 -26.09
C ARG A 454 13.98 -4.88 -24.71
N VAL A 455 14.59 -4.10 -23.84
CA VAL A 455 14.16 -3.94 -22.44
C VAL A 455 13.05 -2.90 -22.29
N PHE A 456 13.22 -1.73 -22.90
CA PHE A 456 12.36 -0.58 -22.63
C PHE A 456 11.24 -0.43 -23.68
N LYS A 457 10.49 -1.49 -23.96
CA LYS A 457 9.33 -1.45 -24.87
C LYS A 457 8.20 -0.59 -24.31
N THR A 458 7.29 -0.14 -25.18
CA THR A 458 6.08 0.62 -24.81
C THR A 458 5.08 -0.27 -24.07
N LEU A 459 4.54 0.21 -22.95
CA LEU A 459 3.43 -0.48 -22.29
C LEU A 459 2.13 -0.13 -23.02
N PRO A 460 1.34 -1.11 -23.53
CA PRO A 460 0.14 -0.79 -24.29
C PRO A 460 -0.88 0.03 -23.51
N LYS A 461 -1.10 -0.31 -22.23
CA LYS A 461 -2.02 0.41 -21.33
C LYS A 461 -1.54 0.33 -19.88
N GLY A 462 -1.29 1.47 -19.24
CA GLY A 462 -1.09 1.56 -17.79
C GLY A 462 -2.26 2.28 -17.13
N ARG A 463 -2.79 1.76 -16.02
CA ARG A 463 -3.97 2.33 -15.34
C ARG A 463 -3.77 2.31 -13.82
N CYS A 464 -3.97 3.46 -13.18
CA CYS A 464 -4.08 3.54 -11.72
C CYS A 464 -5.57 3.40 -11.32
N ALA A 465 -5.83 2.49 -10.41
CA ALA A 465 -7.14 2.06 -9.91
C ALA A 465 -7.16 2.06 -8.36
N GLY A 466 -6.46 2.99 -7.71
CA GLY A 466 -6.32 3.05 -6.25
C GLY A 466 -7.43 3.81 -5.50
N HIS A 467 -8.55 4.12 -6.15
CA HIS A 467 -9.56 5.05 -5.62
C HIS A 467 -10.78 4.34 -5.01
N SER A 468 -10.67 3.13 -4.45
CA SER A 468 -11.85 2.38 -3.99
C SER A 468 -12.32 2.68 -2.57
N ALA A 469 -11.47 3.11 -1.63
CA ALA A 469 -11.99 3.53 -0.32
C ALA A 469 -11.29 4.72 0.33
N ILE A 470 -9.98 4.93 0.11
CA ILE A 470 -9.23 5.99 0.82
C ILE A 470 -9.76 7.39 0.50
N PRO A 471 -10.21 8.15 1.52
CA PRO A 471 -10.69 9.51 1.34
C PRO A 471 -9.64 10.48 0.86
N VAL A 472 -9.88 11.10 -0.29
CA VAL A 472 -9.05 12.17 -0.85
C VAL A 472 -9.88 13.44 -1.06
N GLN A 473 -9.43 14.54 -0.49
CA GLN A 473 -10.05 15.86 -0.66
C GLN A 473 -9.62 16.54 -1.96
N ALA A 474 -10.46 17.44 -2.46
CA ALA A 474 -10.08 18.33 -3.57
C ALA A 474 -8.79 19.10 -3.29
N GLY A 475 -8.57 19.53 -2.05
CA GLY A 475 -7.40 20.30 -1.62
C GLY A 475 -6.07 19.54 -1.64
N GLU A 476 -6.11 18.21 -1.68
CA GLU A 476 -4.91 17.36 -1.81
C GLU A 476 -4.39 17.31 -3.25
N ALA A 477 -5.17 17.83 -4.21
CA ALA A 477 -4.83 17.92 -5.63
C ALA A 477 -4.29 16.59 -6.24
N PRO A 478 -4.99 15.45 -6.08
CA PRO A 478 -4.54 14.15 -6.59
C PRO A 478 -4.41 14.09 -8.11
N TYR A 479 -5.09 15.00 -8.83
CA TYR A 479 -4.99 15.13 -10.30
C TYR A 479 -3.95 16.16 -10.75
N ALA A 480 -3.14 16.70 -9.83
CA ALA A 480 -2.02 17.56 -10.21
C ALA A 480 -1.02 16.77 -11.04
N GLN A 481 -0.65 17.31 -12.21
CA GLN A 481 0.36 16.72 -13.07
C GLN A 481 1.74 17.27 -12.70
N LYS A 482 2.42 16.65 -11.73
CA LYS A 482 3.78 17.03 -11.30
C LYS A 482 4.85 16.51 -12.26
N TYR A 483 4.56 15.42 -12.97
CA TYR A 483 5.51 14.73 -13.85
C TYR A 483 4.98 14.62 -15.29
N PRO A 484 5.88 14.53 -16.30
CA PRO A 484 5.51 14.53 -17.71
C PRO A 484 5.03 13.15 -18.21
N VAL A 485 4.07 12.55 -17.50
CA VAL A 485 3.37 11.35 -17.92
C VAL A 485 2.08 11.76 -18.62
N ALA A 486 1.94 11.37 -19.89
CA ALA A 486 0.76 11.74 -20.67
C ALA A 486 -0.49 10.99 -20.16
N LEU A 487 -1.56 11.73 -19.94
CA LEU A 487 -2.89 11.18 -19.64
C LEU A 487 -3.67 10.98 -20.94
N LYS A 488 -4.44 9.89 -21.03
CA LYS A 488 -5.36 9.64 -22.15
C LYS A 488 -6.55 10.59 -22.11
N GLN A 489 -7.00 10.94 -20.91
CA GLN A 489 -8.02 11.94 -20.65
C GLN A 489 -7.53 12.80 -19.48
N ALA A 490 -6.93 13.95 -19.80
CA ALA A 490 -6.37 14.86 -18.80
C ALA A 490 -7.46 15.59 -17.99
N ASP A 491 -8.68 15.65 -18.53
CA ASP A 491 -9.87 16.24 -17.94
C ASP A 491 -10.73 15.25 -17.16
N LEU A 492 -10.48 13.93 -17.29
CA LEU A 492 -11.21 12.93 -16.54
C LEU A 492 -10.75 12.93 -15.08
N GLN A 493 -11.68 13.28 -14.20
CA GLN A 493 -11.54 13.25 -12.76
C GLN A 493 -12.77 12.59 -12.14
N LEU A 494 -12.62 12.07 -10.93
CA LEU A 494 -13.76 11.65 -10.11
C LEU A 494 -14.58 12.89 -9.76
N ASP A 495 -15.91 12.74 -9.68
CA ASP A 495 -16.76 13.82 -9.19
C ASP A 495 -16.54 14.02 -7.69
N LEU A 496 -16.94 15.20 -7.19
CA LEU A 496 -16.85 15.55 -5.78
C LEU A 496 -18.21 15.38 -5.09
N THR A 497 -18.19 14.79 -3.90
CA THR A 497 -19.29 14.85 -2.92
C THR A 497 -18.77 15.52 -1.65
N ASP A 498 -19.36 16.64 -1.26
CA ASP A 498 -18.96 17.43 -0.07
C ASP A 498 -17.46 17.80 -0.02
N GLY A 499 -16.84 18.06 -1.18
CA GLY A 499 -15.42 18.41 -1.29
C GLY A 499 -14.46 17.21 -1.30
N TRP A 500 -14.98 15.99 -1.31
CA TRP A 500 -14.22 14.74 -1.40
C TRP A 500 -14.44 14.08 -2.75
N TYR A 501 -13.37 13.57 -3.36
CA TYR A 501 -13.53 12.76 -4.57
C TYR A 501 -14.37 11.53 -4.24
N ASN A 502 -15.24 11.14 -5.17
CA ASN A 502 -15.98 9.89 -5.11
C ASN A 502 -15.01 8.70 -5.11
N ARG A 503 -15.50 7.51 -4.72
CA ARG A 503 -14.72 6.27 -4.83
C ARG A 503 -15.15 5.47 -6.04
N GLY A 504 -14.36 4.51 -6.45
CA GLY A 504 -14.65 3.79 -7.69
C GLY A 504 -14.02 2.41 -7.79
N PHE A 505 -14.35 1.77 -8.90
CA PHE A 505 -13.95 0.42 -9.25
C PHE A 505 -14.01 0.25 -10.77
N GLN A 506 -13.42 -0.83 -11.26
CA GLN A 506 -13.48 -1.17 -12.68
C GLN A 506 -14.19 -2.51 -12.88
N ILE A 507 -14.88 -2.62 -14.03
CA ILE A 507 -15.42 -3.89 -14.52
C ILE A 507 -14.74 -4.20 -15.84
N LEU A 508 -14.00 -5.31 -15.86
CA LEU A 508 -13.40 -5.88 -17.05
C LEU A 508 -14.30 -7.02 -17.56
N GLU A 509 -14.81 -6.87 -18.77
CA GLU A 509 -15.62 -7.89 -19.45
C GLU A 509 -14.80 -8.58 -20.54
N LEU A 510 -14.58 -9.88 -20.38
CA LEU A 510 -13.85 -10.70 -21.36
C LEU A 510 -14.80 -11.21 -22.45
N ALA A 511 -14.30 -11.27 -23.68
CA ALA A 511 -15.06 -11.73 -24.84
C ALA A 511 -14.59 -13.10 -25.38
N GLY A 512 -13.73 -13.81 -24.64
CA GLY A 512 -13.08 -15.05 -25.05
C GLY A 512 -11.75 -14.84 -25.77
N ALA A 513 -11.09 -15.94 -26.09
CA ALA A 513 -9.77 -15.98 -26.71
C ALA A 513 -9.71 -15.21 -28.04
N GLY A 514 -8.64 -14.44 -28.22
CA GLY A 514 -8.39 -13.62 -29.42
C GLY A 514 -9.36 -12.45 -29.60
N LYS A 515 -10.21 -12.14 -28.61
CA LYS A 515 -11.10 -10.99 -28.63
C LYS A 515 -10.64 -9.95 -27.61
N PRO A 516 -10.74 -8.65 -27.94
CA PRO A 516 -10.47 -7.59 -26.97
C PRO A 516 -11.45 -7.68 -25.80
N ALA A 517 -10.97 -7.39 -24.61
CA ALA A 517 -11.80 -7.18 -23.43
C ALA A 517 -12.32 -5.74 -23.39
N ARG A 518 -13.37 -5.48 -22.61
CA ARG A 518 -13.93 -4.15 -22.39
C ARG A 518 -13.72 -3.75 -20.92
N LEU A 519 -12.97 -2.69 -20.68
CA LEU A 519 -12.74 -2.14 -19.34
C LEU A 519 -13.62 -0.91 -19.13
N SER A 520 -14.53 -0.98 -18.17
CA SER A 520 -15.44 0.11 -17.79
C SER A 520 -15.07 0.63 -16.40
N TYR A 521 -15.10 1.95 -16.23
CA TYR A 521 -14.71 2.64 -15.00
C TYR A 521 -15.95 3.27 -14.37
N PHE A 522 -16.11 3.10 -13.07
CA PHE A 522 -17.26 3.60 -12.32
C PHE A 522 -16.81 4.35 -11.07
N GLN A 523 -17.64 5.28 -10.64
CA GLN A 523 -17.58 5.90 -9.33
C GLN A 523 -18.86 5.67 -8.52
N VAL A 524 -18.80 5.99 -7.24
CA VAL A 524 -19.80 5.80 -6.20
C VAL A 524 -19.76 7.05 -5.32
N ALA A 525 -20.90 7.73 -5.18
CA ALA A 525 -21.01 8.97 -4.43
C ALA A 525 -21.22 8.70 -2.94
N GLY A 526 -20.18 8.94 -2.13
CA GLY A 526 -20.21 8.64 -0.69
C GLY A 526 -20.52 7.16 -0.42
N ALA A 527 -21.51 6.90 0.43
CA ALA A 527 -21.97 5.54 0.76
C ALA A 527 -23.19 5.08 -0.05
N ASP A 528 -23.58 5.77 -1.13
CA ASP A 528 -24.63 5.31 -2.05
C ASP A 528 -24.05 4.31 -3.05
N PRO A 529 -24.42 3.02 -3.01
CA PRO A 529 -23.86 1.99 -3.88
C PRO A 529 -24.34 2.07 -5.34
N THR A 530 -24.86 3.20 -5.79
CA THR A 530 -25.27 3.43 -7.18
C THR A 530 -24.02 3.68 -8.06
N PRO A 531 -23.70 2.77 -9.00
CA PRO A 531 -22.55 2.95 -9.87
C PRO A 531 -22.82 4.03 -10.91
N LEU A 532 -21.95 5.03 -10.97
CA LEU A 532 -21.98 6.10 -11.96
C LEU A 532 -20.87 5.85 -12.98
N PRO A 533 -21.17 5.71 -14.28
CA PRO A 533 -20.15 5.44 -15.30
C PRO A 533 -19.27 6.66 -15.54
N LEU A 534 -17.97 6.42 -15.73
CA LEU A 534 -16.97 7.45 -16.03
C LEU A 534 -16.42 7.32 -17.45
N PHE A 535 -15.91 6.14 -17.76
CA PHE A 535 -15.16 5.89 -18.99
C PHE A 535 -15.24 4.43 -19.38
N VAL A 536 -14.97 4.15 -20.66
CA VAL A 536 -14.93 2.79 -21.19
C VAL A 536 -13.89 2.71 -22.31
N GLU A 537 -13.12 1.63 -22.33
CA GLU A 537 -12.17 1.37 -23.40
C GLU A 537 -11.98 -0.13 -23.68
N PRO A 538 -11.53 -0.49 -24.89
CA PRO A 538 -11.08 -1.84 -25.17
C PRO A 538 -9.68 -2.09 -24.59
N ILE A 539 -9.41 -3.34 -24.18
CA ILE A 539 -8.07 -3.88 -23.87
C ILE A 539 -7.80 -5.00 -24.89
N SER A 540 -6.73 -4.88 -25.68
CA SER A 540 -6.46 -5.77 -26.82
C SER A 540 -5.14 -6.50 -26.69
#